data_AF-A0A971UH11-F1
#
_entry.id   AF-A0A971UH11-F1
#
_cell.length_a   1.000
_cell.length_b   1.000
_cell.length_c   1.000
_cell.angle_alpha   90.00
_cell.angle_beta   90.00
_cell.angle_gamma   90.00
#
_symmetry.space_group_name_H-M   'P 1'
#
loop_
_entity.id
_entity.type
_entity.pdbx_description
1 polymer ?
#
loop_
_entity_poly.entity_id
_entity_poly.type
_entity_poly.pdbx_seq_one_letter_code
_entity_poly.pdbx_strand_id
1 'polypeptide(L)'
;MAKLLVLDPSLTCLGGHYYELAVRTLQAADRCGYEPVLGTHRRFRYGDLLPRHWRVLPVFADDSFGYDPGYPVDLAGRSLSVSSLPARGGWAGLDLGRGLRAVRRWRCGEKRRRRLERFAAACQAIDMAVGLEAGDHVFLPSTSFFDLLGVARFLATVPDLTGVTWHGLFHRGFLQGREPEYAAQASVERTMRRQLEYLVQHIPPGRLRLYGTSQKLVDQFNRLAQLEFQVLPFPVDLQTLPDDTAGTPQRLRLMCAGFLRREKGKAVARQFVEEIWDQELASGNMQLVVQTNRRQARRMIAPRMDVPLVFRSSLQRDDAASIVWLQHPLVHEAYLNLIRQADIAVFLHDGRAYYTQCSGVLVEMLAGGVPVLVPAGSWLSDQVAEPNYEYLDALRAAASIRALQQLDTAAWHLCVPAGRNGAGPVFGNAAAAAACEVEVVREARAALVSFTWDPATPPGTYIRVAVQPAGTVGDATTRATVAILGPRAVDKPVSTFVALEGGTERVRLSLSNAYDDAWVSVRHAEICLLGAPASGAASYPAGQVGLAYADVHQLPLLVRNVREHYPHYRASARLFAATWRHRHDAQRIVEQLAAGAAIQHRAVA
;
A
#
# COMPACT_ATOMS: atom_id res chain seq x y z
N MET A 1 -2.81 -35.62 -12.10
CA MET A 1 -3.06 -34.64 -11.01
C MET A 1 -2.85 -33.27 -11.61
N ALA A 2 -3.74 -32.31 -11.37
CA ALA A 2 -3.54 -30.96 -11.90
C ALA A 2 -2.35 -30.29 -11.21
N LYS A 3 -1.59 -29.49 -11.95
CA LYS A 3 -0.39 -28.80 -11.48
C LYS A 3 -0.69 -27.34 -11.21
N LEU A 4 -0.12 -26.79 -10.14
CA LEU A 4 -0.06 -25.34 -9.92
C LEU A 4 1.39 -24.90 -9.95
N LEU A 5 1.71 -24.10 -10.97
CA LEU A 5 3.04 -23.59 -11.22
C LEU A 5 3.13 -22.14 -10.74
N VAL A 6 4.12 -21.81 -9.92
CA VAL A 6 4.48 -20.41 -9.63
C VAL A 6 5.74 -20.05 -10.41
N LEU A 7 5.63 -19.06 -11.29
CA LEU A 7 6.74 -18.59 -12.12
C LEU A 7 7.15 -17.17 -11.69
N ASP A 8 8.27 -17.07 -10.96
CA ASP A 8 8.81 -15.77 -10.53
C ASP A 8 10.26 -15.58 -10.99
N PRO A 9 10.48 -14.82 -12.08
CA PRO A 9 11.81 -14.49 -12.57
C PRO A 9 12.64 -13.64 -11.59
N SER A 10 12.02 -13.03 -10.58
CA SER A 10 12.71 -12.18 -9.59
C SER A 10 13.15 -12.97 -8.36
N LEU A 11 12.71 -14.23 -8.21
CA LEU A 11 13.08 -15.10 -7.10
C LEU A 11 14.52 -15.60 -7.24
N THR A 12 15.44 -14.99 -6.49
CA THR A 12 16.90 -15.24 -6.57
C THR A 12 17.53 -15.75 -5.28
N CYS A 13 16.85 -15.62 -4.14
CA CYS A 13 17.34 -16.02 -2.82
C CYS A 13 16.20 -16.42 -1.89
N LEU A 14 16.55 -16.98 -0.72
CA LEU A 14 15.60 -17.24 0.36
C LEU A 14 15.16 -15.94 1.04
N GLY A 15 13.90 -15.91 1.45
CA GLY A 15 13.31 -14.78 2.16
C GLY A 15 12.98 -13.58 1.25
N GLY A 16 12.37 -12.57 1.85
CA GLY A 16 11.83 -11.43 1.11
C GLY A 16 10.53 -11.76 0.38
N HIS A 17 9.91 -10.73 -0.19
CA HIS A 17 8.50 -10.82 -0.59
C HIS A 17 8.23 -11.79 -1.75
N TYR A 18 9.17 -11.98 -2.69
CA TYR A 18 9.02 -12.96 -3.78
C TYR A 18 9.00 -14.39 -3.25
N TYR A 19 9.92 -14.71 -2.33
CA TYR A 19 10.02 -16.04 -1.74
C TYR A 19 8.79 -16.39 -0.92
N GLU A 20 8.39 -15.49 -0.01
CA GLU A 20 7.22 -15.67 0.85
C GLU A 20 5.93 -15.89 0.05
N LEU A 21 5.73 -15.09 -1.01
CA LEU A 21 4.58 -15.20 -1.89
C LEU A 21 4.54 -16.55 -2.63
N ALA A 22 5.67 -16.96 -3.20
CA ALA A 22 5.76 -18.22 -3.93
C ALA A 22 5.54 -19.44 -3.03
N VAL A 23 6.22 -19.49 -1.88
CA VAL A 23 6.14 -20.63 -0.95
C VAL A 23 4.74 -20.77 -0.38
N ARG A 24 4.10 -19.69 0.08
CA ARG A 24 2.73 -19.75 0.64
C ARG A 24 1.71 -20.21 -0.39
N THR A 25 1.83 -19.72 -1.63
CA THR A 25 0.92 -20.10 -2.71
C THR A 25 1.07 -21.59 -3.03
N LEU A 26 2.30 -22.10 -3.14
CA LEU A 26 2.53 -23.51 -3.45
C LEU A 26 2.20 -24.45 -2.29
N GLN A 27 2.42 -24.05 -1.03
CA GLN A 27 1.97 -24.80 0.14
C GLN A 27 0.44 -24.90 0.18
N ALA A 28 -0.27 -23.80 -0.11
CA ALA A 28 -1.72 -23.82 -0.22
C ALA A 28 -2.20 -24.68 -1.40
N ALA A 29 -1.49 -24.65 -2.52
CA ALA A 29 -1.79 -25.49 -3.69
C ALA A 29 -1.67 -26.98 -3.38
N ASP A 30 -0.62 -27.37 -2.68
CA ASP A 30 -0.39 -28.74 -2.20
C ASP A 30 -1.53 -29.20 -1.29
N ARG A 31 -1.97 -28.35 -0.34
CA ARG A 31 -3.15 -28.62 0.51
C ARG A 31 -4.45 -28.77 -0.29
N CYS A 32 -4.58 -28.06 -1.41
CA CYS A 32 -5.72 -28.18 -2.32
C CYS A 32 -5.61 -29.35 -3.31
N GLY A 33 -4.58 -30.20 -3.21
CA GLY A 33 -4.39 -31.36 -4.08
C GLY A 33 -3.81 -31.05 -5.45
N TYR A 34 -3.13 -29.93 -5.62
CA TYR A 34 -2.32 -29.63 -6.82
C TYR A 34 -0.89 -30.12 -6.65
N GLU A 35 -0.26 -30.57 -7.74
CA GLU A 35 1.18 -30.81 -7.74
C GLU A 35 1.92 -29.44 -7.83
N PRO A 36 2.74 -29.09 -6.83
CA PRO A 36 3.43 -27.79 -6.79
C PRO A 36 4.70 -27.77 -7.65
N VAL A 37 4.80 -26.76 -8.52
CA VAL A 37 5.99 -26.51 -9.34
C VAL A 37 6.44 -25.05 -9.19
N LEU A 38 7.75 -24.84 -9.05
CA LEU A 38 8.34 -23.51 -8.86
C LEU A 38 9.34 -23.20 -9.97
N GLY A 39 9.02 -22.23 -10.83
CA GLY A 39 9.96 -21.65 -11.79
C GLY A 39 10.64 -20.41 -11.22
N THR A 40 11.97 -20.39 -11.17
CA THR A 40 12.75 -19.31 -10.53
C THR A 40 13.78 -18.69 -11.46
N HIS A 41 14.42 -17.61 -11.00
CA HIS A 41 15.64 -17.12 -11.63
C HIS A 41 16.75 -18.19 -11.60
N ARG A 42 17.59 -18.22 -12.63
CA ARG A 42 18.81 -19.04 -12.76
C ARG A 42 19.86 -18.79 -11.68
N ARG A 43 19.63 -17.87 -10.75
CA ARG A 43 20.53 -17.57 -9.61
C ARG A 43 20.01 -18.17 -8.31
N PHE A 44 18.78 -18.67 -8.29
CA PHE A 44 18.25 -19.39 -7.16
C PHE A 44 18.99 -20.72 -7.01
N ARG A 45 19.51 -21.01 -5.82
CA ARG A 45 20.36 -22.17 -5.52
C ARG A 45 19.88 -22.95 -4.29
N TYR A 46 18.63 -22.74 -3.88
CA TYR A 46 18.10 -23.21 -2.60
C TYR A 46 16.93 -24.19 -2.79
N GLY A 47 16.89 -24.91 -3.92
CA GLY A 47 15.80 -25.85 -4.22
C GLY A 47 15.78 -27.05 -3.28
N ASP A 48 16.94 -27.43 -2.76
CA ASP A 48 17.17 -28.48 -1.76
C ASP A 48 16.61 -28.16 -0.37
N LEU A 49 16.32 -26.89 -0.10
CA LEU A 49 15.70 -26.42 1.15
C LEU A 49 14.17 -26.33 1.06
N LEU A 50 13.59 -26.58 -0.11
CA LEU A 50 12.15 -26.66 -0.32
C LEU A 50 11.67 -28.12 -0.17
N PRO A 51 10.35 -28.37 0.02
CA PRO A 51 9.83 -29.73 0.14
C PRO A 51 10.26 -30.61 -1.03
N ARG A 52 10.74 -31.82 -0.74
CA ARG A 52 11.39 -32.70 -1.74
C ARG A 52 10.49 -33.11 -2.90
N HIS A 53 9.17 -33.11 -2.69
CA HIS A 53 8.19 -33.42 -3.73
C HIS A 53 7.90 -32.24 -4.66
N TRP A 54 8.37 -31.03 -4.34
CA TRP A 54 8.23 -29.88 -5.21
C TRP A 54 9.24 -29.92 -6.35
N ARG A 55 8.79 -29.54 -7.54
CA ARG A 55 9.66 -29.44 -8.71
C ARG A 55 10.17 -28.01 -8.85
N VAL A 56 11.47 -27.79 -8.66
CA VAL A 56 12.10 -26.45 -8.71
C VAL A 56 12.93 -26.29 -9.97
N LEU A 57 12.59 -25.32 -10.82
CA LEU A 57 13.15 -25.11 -12.15
C LEU A 57 13.79 -23.72 -12.27
N PRO A 58 15.12 -23.59 -12.07
CA PRO A 58 15.84 -22.31 -12.17
C PRO A 58 16.12 -21.96 -13.64
N VAL A 59 15.10 -21.53 -14.39
CA VAL A 59 15.17 -21.36 -15.86
C VAL A 59 15.27 -19.91 -16.34
N PHE A 60 14.79 -18.93 -15.56
CA PHE A 60 14.71 -17.53 -16.01
C PHE A 60 16.06 -16.81 -15.91
N ALA A 61 16.48 -16.13 -16.98
CA ALA A 61 17.78 -15.44 -17.04
C ALA A 61 17.73 -13.95 -16.66
N ASP A 62 16.53 -13.35 -16.65
CA ASP A 62 16.29 -11.94 -16.40
C ASP A 62 15.26 -11.79 -15.27
N ASP A 63 15.34 -10.71 -14.49
CA ASP A 63 14.33 -10.34 -13.49
C ASP A 63 13.14 -9.58 -14.11
N SER A 64 12.00 -9.54 -13.42
CA SER A 64 10.80 -8.85 -13.93
C SER A 64 10.90 -7.32 -13.85
N PHE A 65 11.76 -6.77 -12.97
CA PHE A 65 11.76 -5.34 -12.61
C PHE A 65 12.86 -4.50 -13.28
N GLY A 66 13.74 -5.09 -14.09
CA GLY A 66 14.84 -4.38 -14.76
C GLY A 66 14.45 -3.41 -15.89
N TYR A 67 13.16 -3.17 -16.18
CA TYR A 67 12.73 -2.32 -17.29
C TYR A 67 11.69 -1.26 -16.90
N ASP A 68 11.82 -0.09 -17.53
CA ASP A 68 10.96 1.07 -17.36
C ASP A 68 9.52 0.73 -17.82
N PRO A 69 8.52 0.73 -16.92
CA PRO A 69 7.13 0.38 -17.25
C PRO A 69 6.47 1.33 -18.26
N GLY A 70 7.13 2.44 -18.62
CA GLY A 70 6.58 3.47 -19.51
C GLY A 70 6.70 3.22 -21.01
N TYR A 71 7.30 2.13 -21.49
CA TYR A 71 7.47 1.88 -22.93
C TYR A 71 6.65 0.68 -23.42
N PRO A 72 5.53 0.91 -24.12
CA PRO A 72 4.74 -0.17 -24.69
C PRO A 72 5.51 -0.80 -25.85
N VAL A 73 5.46 -2.12 -25.97
CA VAL A 73 6.20 -2.89 -26.97
C VAL A 73 5.41 -4.05 -27.57
N ASP A 74 5.73 -4.39 -28.82
CA ASP A 74 5.20 -5.56 -29.53
C ASP A 74 6.02 -6.85 -29.23
N LEU A 75 5.59 -8.01 -29.76
CA LEU A 75 6.30 -9.29 -29.60
C LEU A 75 7.71 -9.31 -30.21
N ALA A 76 8.04 -8.34 -31.09
CA ALA A 76 9.37 -8.14 -31.65
C ALA A 76 10.22 -7.15 -30.83
N GLY A 77 9.71 -6.63 -29.71
CA GLY A 77 10.39 -5.64 -28.85
C GLY A 77 10.44 -4.23 -29.41
N ARG A 78 9.67 -3.94 -30.48
CA ARG A 78 9.55 -2.60 -31.09
C ARG A 78 8.58 -1.77 -30.27
N SER A 79 8.85 -0.46 -30.20
CA SER A 79 8.01 0.48 -29.45
C SER A 79 6.66 0.67 -30.13
N LEU A 80 5.57 0.51 -29.38
CA LEU A 80 4.20 0.86 -29.82
C LEU A 80 3.88 2.36 -29.61
N SER A 81 4.79 3.10 -28.96
CA SER A 81 4.67 4.55 -28.82
C SER A 81 4.92 5.22 -30.16
N VAL A 82 3.88 5.88 -30.68
CA VAL A 82 3.94 6.76 -31.85
C VAL A 82 4.46 8.11 -31.35
N SER A 83 5.77 8.29 -31.40
CA SER A 83 6.44 9.60 -31.43
C SER A 83 5.78 10.73 -30.60
N SER A 84 5.99 10.76 -29.28
CA SER A 84 5.80 11.98 -28.46
C SER A 84 6.37 11.81 -27.06
N LEU A 85 7.69 11.72 -26.94
CA LEU A 85 8.35 12.23 -25.73
C LEU A 85 8.93 13.59 -26.11
N PRO A 86 8.47 14.71 -25.53
CA PRO A 86 9.27 15.91 -25.51
C PRO A 86 10.61 15.51 -24.89
N ALA A 87 11.71 15.83 -25.58
CA ALA A 87 13.02 15.74 -24.98
C ALA A 87 12.95 16.45 -23.63
N ARG A 88 13.19 15.73 -22.52
CA ARG A 88 13.49 16.40 -21.24
C ARG A 88 14.62 17.38 -21.55
N GLY A 89 14.33 18.66 -21.37
CA GLY A 89 15.07 19.77 -21.97
C GLY A 89 16.55 19.78 -21.60
N GLY A 90 17.32 20.41 -22.48
CA GLY A 90 18.57 21.04 -22.07
C GLY A 90 19.85 20.62 -22.77
N TRP A 91 19.86 20.30 -24.07
CA TRP A 91 21.09 20.39 -24.88
C TRP A 91 20.73 20.81 -26.31
N ALA A 92 20.59 22.12 -26.53
CA ALA A 92 20.52 22.71 -27.87
C ALA A 92 21.97 22.81 -28.40
N GLY A 93 22.37 21.84 -29.22
CA GLY A 93 23.67 21.84 -29.88
C GLY A 93 23.86 20.61 -30.78
N LEU A 94 23.83 20.86 -32.11
CA LEU A 94 24.27 20.01 -33.23
C LEU A 94 23.51 18.69 -33.53
N ASP A 95 23.15 18.51 -34.81
CA ASP A 95 22.30 17.43 -35.35
C ASP A 95 22.95 16.02 -35.42
N LEU A 96 24.13 15.85 -34.81
CA LEU A 96 24.81 14.55 -34.61
C LEU A 96 24.01 13.60 -33.69
N GLY A 97 23.02 14.12 -32.97
CA GLY A 97 22.19 13.33 -32.06
C GLY A 97 21.19 12.40 -32.74
N ARG A 98 20.82 12.58 -34.02
CA ARG A 98 19.79 11.72 -34.65
C ARG A 98 20.27 10.28 -34.86
N GLY A 99 21.51 10.09 -35.34
CA GLY A 99 22.12 8.77 -35.54
C GLY A 99 22.32 8.03 -34.23
N LEU A 100 22.88 8.69 -33.21
CA LEU A 100 23.04 8.12 -31.86
C LEU A 100 21.70 7.76 -31.22
N ARG A 101 20.65 8.57 -31.41
CA ARG A 101 19.29 8.25 -30.95
C ARG A 101 18.68 7.06 -31.69
N ALA A 102 18.94 6.90 -33.00
CA ALA A 102 18.48 5.75 -33.78
C ALA A 102 19.18 4.46 -33.33
N VAL A 103 20.51 4.48 -33.19
CA VAL A 103 21.30 3.34 -32.69
C VAL A 103 20.89 2.98 -31.26
N ARG A 104 20.68 3.96 -30.37
CA ARG A 104 20.20 3.71 -29.01
C ARG A 104 18.80 3.07 -29.01
N ARG A 105 17.88 3.55 -29.85
CA ARG A 105 16.54 2.96 -30.02
C ARG A 105 16.61 1.52 -30.53
N TRP A 106 17.42 1.26 -31.56
CA TRP A 106 17.65 -0.08 -32.10
C TRP A 106 18.24 -1.03 -31.04
N ARG A 107 19.32 -0.62 -30.35
CA ARG A 107 19.94 -1.41 -29.27
C ARG A 107 18.94 -1.69 -28.13
N CYS A 108 18.10 -0.73 -27.76
CA CYS A 108 17.05 -0.95 -26.78
C CYS A 108 15.98 -1.94 -27.27
N GLY A 109 15.55 -1.82 -28.53
CA GLY A 109 14.60 -2.76 -29.15
C GLY A 109 15.13 -4.19 -29.18
N GLU A 110 16.37 -4.36 -29.64
CA GLU A 110 17.03 -5.66 -29.70
C GLU A 110 17.22 -6.29 -28.32
N LYS A 111 17.58 -5.50 -27.30
CA LYS A 111 17.64 -5.97 -25.91
C LYS A 111 16.29 -6.48 -25.42
N ARG A 112 15.20 -5.77 -25.73
CA ARG A 112 13.84 -6.19 -25.38
C ARG A 112 13.43 -7.46 -26.12
N ARG A 113 13.67 -7.53 -27.43
CA ARG A 113 13.40 -8.74 -28.24
C ARG A 113 14.08 -9.98 -27.65
N ARG A 114 15.39 -9.90 -27.38
CA ARG A 114 16.16 -11.00 -26.79
C ARG A 114 15.63 -11.41 -25.41
N ARG A 115 15.17 -10.46 -24.62
CA ARG A 115 14.60 -10.74 -23.30
C ARG A 115 13.23 -11.45 -23.42
N LEU A 116 12.38 -11.05 -24.38
CA LEU A 116 11.12 -11.77 -24.68
C LEU A 116 11.41 -13.21 -25.15
N GLU A 117 12.43 -13.37 -26.00
CA GLU A 117 12.87 -14.69 -26.47
C GLU A 117 13.38 -15.57 -25.34
N ARG A 118 14.19 -15.02 -24.43
CA ARG A 118 14.66 -15.77 -23.25
C ARG A 118 13.53 -16.14 -22.29
N PHE A 119 12.53 -15.26 -22.12
CA PHE A 119 11.37 -15.57 -21.30
C PHE A 119 10.54 -16.70 -21.92
N ALA A 120 10.23 -16.60 -23.22
CA ALA A 120 9.48 -17.64 -23.93
C ALA A 120 10.23 -18.98 -23.93
N ALA A 121 11.54 -18.98 -24.15
CA ALA A 121 12.38 -20.17 -24.07
C ALA A 121 12.40 -20.78 -22.64
N ALA A 122 12.31 -19.96 -21.60
CA ALA A 122 12.19 -20.45 -20.23
C ALA A 122 10.84 -21.13 -19.98
N CYS A 123 9.73 -20.57 -20.49
CA CYS A 123 8.42 -21.23 -20.47
C CYS A 123 8.44 -22.55 -21.24
N GLN A 124 9.07 -22.60 -22.41
CA GLN A 124 9.25 -23.84 -23.17
C GLN A 124 10.08 -24.88 -22.41
N ALA A 125 11.15 -24.48 -21.74
CA ALA A 125 11.94 -25.39 -20.91
C ALA A 125 11.14 -25.94 -19.73
N ILE A 126 10.24 -25.15 -19.14
CA ILE A 126 9.32 -25.60 -18.10
C ILE A 126 8.34 -26.63 -18.67
N ASP A 127 7.70 -26.32 -19.80
CA ASP A 127 6.76 -27.23 -20.45
C ASP A 127 7.42 -28.57 -20.83
N MET A 128 8.61 -28.54 -21.45
CA MET A 128 9.38 -29.75 -21.75
C MET A 128 9.74 -30.56 -20.51
N ALA A 129 10.04 -29.88 -19.39
CA ALA A 129 10.38 -30.58 -18.15
C ALA A 129 9.14 -31.16 -17.50
N VAL A 130 8.03 -30.42 -17.46
CA VAL A 130 6.86 -30.70 -16.61
C VAL A 130 5.76 -31.46 -17.34
N GLY A 131 5.57 -31.19 -18.63
CA GLY A 131 4.41 -31.58 -19.41
C GLY A 131 3.18 -30.80 -18.96
N LEU A 132 2.94 -29.60 -19.52
CA LEU A 132 1.74 -28.85 -19.18
C LEU A 132 0.51 -29.49 -19.84
N GLU A 133 -0.54 -29.67 -19.05
CA GLU A 133 -1.75 -30.39 -19.44
C GLU A 133 -3.01 -29.54 -19.20
N ALA A 134 -4.13 -29.98 -19.78
CA ALA A 134 -5.42 -29.35 -19.50
C ALA A 134 -5.76 -29.44 -18.00
N GLY A 135 -6.19 -28.31 -17.43
CA GLY A 135 -6.48 -28.17 -16.00
C GLY A 135 -5.29 -27.67 -15.16
N ASP A 136 -4.10 -27.51 -15.73
CA ASP A 136 -2.98 -26.90 -15.03
C ASP A 136 -3.13 -25.37 -14.92
N HIS A 137 -2.60 -24.81 -13.83
CA HIS A 137 -2.61 -23.39 -13.54
C HIS A 137 -1.19 -22.82 -13.47
N VAL A 138 -0.91 -21.78 -14.24
CA VAL A 138 0.38 -21.08 -14.25
C VAL A 138 0.21 -19.68 -13.66
N PHE A 139 0.80 -19.44 -12.49
CA PHE A 139 0.70 -18.19 -11.74
C PHE A 139 2.00 -17.38 -11.80
N LEU A 140 1.88 -16.13 -12.24
CA LEU A 140 2.95 -15.13 -12.24
C LEU A 140 2.68 -14.11 -11.10
N PRO A 141 3.23 -14.33 -9.90
CA PRO A 141 2.88 -13.55 -8.71
C PRO A 141 3.35 -12.10 -8.76
N SER A 142 4.36 -11.79 -9.58
CA SER A 142 4.92 -10.45 -9.76
C SER A 142 4.97 -10.06 -11.22
N THR A 143 3.80 -10.05 -11.86
CA THR A 143 3.65 -9.87 -13.30
C THR A 143 3.98 -8.44 -13.73
N SER A 144 4.72 -8.34 -14.83
CA SER A 144 4.82 -7.16 -15.66
C SER A 144 4.17 -7.43 -17.03
N PHE A 145 3.86 -6.35 -17.77
CA PHE A 145 3.44 -6.47 -19.17
C PHE A 145 4.48 -7.18 -20.05
N PHE A 146 5.76 -7.07 -19.68
CA PHE A 146 6.83 -7.75 -20.39
C PHE A 146 6.74 -9.26 -20.21
N ASP A 147 6.39 -9.73 -19.00
CA ASP A 147 6.21 -11.15 -18.72
C ASP A 147 5.01 -11.68 -19.52
N LEU A 148 3.90 -10.94 -19.58
CA LEU A 148 2.73 -11.33 -20.39
C LEU A 148 3.03 -11.39 -21.89
N LEU A 149 3.87 -10.50 -22.42
CA LEU A 149 4.32 -10.59 -23.81
C LEU A 149 5.22 -11.81 -24.05
N GLY A 150 6.04 -12.18 -23.06
CA GLY A 150 6.79 -13.42 -23.08
C GLY A 150 5.89 -14.65 -23.11
N VAL A 151 4.81 -14.64 -22.31
CA VAL A 151 3.76 -15.68 -22.32
C VAL A 151 3.06 -15.73 -23.68
N ALA A 152 2.61 -14.60 -24.23
CA ALA A 152 1.98 -14.54 -25.55
C ALA A 152 2.89 -15.12 -26.64
N ARG A 153 4.19 -14.80 -26.59
CA ARG A 153 5.18 -15.36 -27.52
C ARG A 153 5.34 -16.87 -27.37
N PHE A 154 5.37 -17.38 -26.14
CA PHE A 154 5.44 -18.82 -25.87
C PHE A 154 4.19 -19.54 -26.39
N LEU A 155 2.99 -19.04 -26.08
CA LEU A 155 1.72 -19.63 -26.51
C LEU A 155 1.56 -19.64 -28.03
N ALA A 156 2.13 -18.67 -28.74
CA ALA A 156 2.17 -18.67 -30.20
C ALA A 156 3.01 -19.83 -30.79
N THR A 157 3.90 -20.44 -30.00
CA THR A 157 4.72 -21.59 -30.42
C THR A 157 4.17 -22.94 -29.98
N VAL A 158 3.20 -22.96 -29.05
CA VAL A 158 2.62 -24.19 -28.48
C VAL A 158 1.09 -24.10 -28.43
N PRO A 159 0.41 -24.22 -29.59
CA PRO A 159 -1.05 -24.01 -29.67
C PRO A 159 -1.85 -25.04 -28.84
N ASP A 160 -1.31 -26.25 -28.67
CA ASP A 160 -1.97 -27.41 -28.04
C ASP A 160 -2.25 -27.26 -26.54
N LEU A 161 -1.67 -26.24 -25.87
CA LEU A 161 -1.92 -25.92 -24.46
C LEU A 161 -3.28 -25.24 -24.21
N THR A 162 -4.33 -25.73 -24.87
CA THR A 162 -5.70 -25.17 -24.86
C THR A 162 -6.37 -25.19 -23.49
N GLY A 163 -6.00 -26.13 -22.61
CA GLY A 163 -6.59 -26.27 -21.28
C GLY A 163 -5.76 -25.69 -20.13
N VAL A 164 -4.63 -25.02 -20.39
CA VAL A 164 -3.79 -24.42 -19.34
C VAL A 164 -4.25 -22.99 -19.06
N THR A 165 -4.45 -22.65 -17.78
CA THR A 165 -4.86 -21.29 -17.37
C THR A 165 -3.66 -20.50 -16.85
N TRP A 166 -3.46 -19.30 -17.38
CA TRP A 166 -2.41 -18.37 -17.00
C TRP A 166 -2.97 -17.24 -16.14
N HIS A 167 -2.28 -16.93 -15.05
CA HIS A 167 -2.71 -15.99 -14.04
C HIS A 167 -1.63 -14.93 -13.83
N GLY A 168 -1.94 -13.66 -14.09
CA GLY A 168 -1.01 -12.55 -13.91
C GLY A 168 -1.42 -11.64 -12.76
N LEU A 169 -0.61 -11.56 -11.69
CA LEU A 169 -0.84 -10.63 -10.58
C LEU A 169 0.02 -9.37 -10.71
N PHE A 170 -0.65 -8.21 -10.78
CA PHE A 170 -0.01 -6.91 -10.78
C PHE A 170 0.05 -6.31 -9.37
N HIS A 171 1.24 -5.82 -9.02
CA HIS A 171 1.49 -5.11 -7.76
C HIS A 171 1.60 -3.59 -7.92
N ARG A 172 1.75 -3.09 -9.15
CA ARG A 172 2.00 -1.68 -9.44
C ARG A 172 1.04 -1.17 -10.49
N GLY A 173 0.54 0.04 -10.26
CA GLY A 173 -0.22 0.79 -11.25
C GLY A 173 0.64 1.33 -12.38
N PHE A 174 -0.02 1.65 -13.49
CA PHE A 174 0.60 2.32 -14.64
C PHE A 174 0.43 3.84 -14.59
N LEU A 175 -0.57 4.35 -13.87
CA LEU A 175 -0.71 5.78 -13.55
C LEU A 175 -0.20 6.04 -12.13
N GLN A 176 0.41 7.21 -11.95
CA GLN A 176 0.95 7.67 -10.67
C GLN A 176 -0.07 8.54 -9.93
N GLY A 177 -0.05 8.50 -8.61
CA GLY A 177 -0.93 9.32 -7.78
C GLY A 177 -2.38 8.84 -7.76
N ARG A 178 -3.29 9.76 -7.47
CA ARG A 178 -4.72 9.51 -7.23
C ARG A 178 -5.54 9.75 -8.48
N GLU A 179 -6.79 9.29 -8.46
CA GLU A 179 -7.67 9.37 -9.64
C GLU A 179 -7.84 10.76 -10.24
N PRO A 180 -7.98 11.85 -9.46
CA PRO A 180 -8.03 13.20 -10.03
C PRO A 180 -6.77 13.58 -10.83
N GLU A 181 -5.62 12.99 -10.52
CA GLU A 181 -4.35 13.23 -11.22
C GLU A 181 -4.21 12.43 -12.53
N TYR A 182 -5.15 11.53 -12.85
CA TYR A 182 -5.04 10.62 -13.99
C TYR A 182 -5.27 11.31 -15.33
N ALA A 183 -6.11 12.35 -15.38
CA ALA A 183 -6.37 13.11 -16.59
C ALA A 183 -5.07 13.70 -17.19
N ALA A 184 -4.16 14.16 -16.34
CA ALA A 184 -2.85 14.68 -16.74
C ALA A 184 -1.91 13.60 -17.34
N GLN A 185 -2.28 12.32 -17.23
CA GLN A 185 -1.51 11.16 -17.69
C GLN A 185 -2.18 10.43 -18.87
N ALA A 186 -3.09 11.08 -19.59
CA ALA A 186 -3.82 10.48 -20.73
C ALA A 186 -2.93 9.88 -21.83
N SER A 187 -1.68 10.35 -22.00
CA SER A 187 -0.72 9.74 -22.94
C SER A 187 -0.23 8.36 -22.47
N VAL A 188 -0.05 8.17 -21.17
CA VAL A 188 0.31 6.89 -20.54
C VAL A 188 -0.87 5.93 -20.63
N GLU A 189 -2.09 6.43 -20.40
CA GLU A 189 -3.30 5.62 -20.53
C GLU A 189 -3.49 5.08 -21.96
N ARG A 190 -3.40 5.95 -22.99
CA ARG A 190 -3.48 5.52 -24.40
C ARG A 190 -2.41 4.49 -24.76
N THR A 191 -1.22 4.69 -24.22
CA THR A 191 -0.08 3.78 -24.38
C THR A 191 -0.37 2.40 -23.79
N MET A 192 -0.92 2.36 -22.57
CA MET A 192 -1.26 1.11 -21.91
C MET A 192 -2.44 0.40 -22.57
N ARG A 193 -3.44 1.16 -23.04
CA ARG A 193 -4.56 0.63 -23.81
C ARG A 193 -4.08 -0.15 -25.03
N ARG A 194 -3.18 0.41 -25.84
CA ARG A 194 -2.57 -0.28 -26.99
C ARG A 194 -1.80 -1.54 -26.60
N GLN A 195 -1.13 -1.53 -25.45
CA GLN A 195 -0.41 -2.70 -24.94
C GLN A 195 -1.37 -3.85 -24.61
N LEU A 196 -2.51 -3.53 -24.00
CA LEU A 196 -3.57 -4.50 -23.71
C LEU A 196 -4.25 -4.99 -24.98
N GLU A 197 -4.59 -4.11 -25.92
CA GLU A 197 -5.13 -4.48 -27.24
C GLU A 197 -4.24 -5.52 -27.92
N TYR A 198 -2.95 -5.25 -27.88
CA TYR A 198 -1.95 -6.13 -28.46
C TYR A 198 -1.90 -7.49 -27.74
N LEU A 199 -1.97 -7.54 -26.40
CA LEU A 199 -2.02 -8.80 -25.66
C LEU A 199 -3.28 -9.61 -25.96
N VAL A 200 -4.44 -8.95 -26.02
CA VAL A 200 -5.74 -9.57 -26.35
C VAL A 200 -5.69 -10.26 -27.71
N GLN A 201 -5.04 -9.63 -28.70
CA GLN A 201 -4.93 -10.19 -30.04
C GLN A 201 -4.03 -11.43 -30.13
N HIS A 202 -3.13 -11.64 -29.16
CA HIS A 202 -2.08 -12.68 -29.23
C HIS A 202 -2.20 -13.77 -28.16
N ILE A 203 -3.13 -13.63 -27.21
CA ILE A 203 -3.41 -14.66 -26.21
C ILE A 203 -4.83 -15.20 -26.45
N PRO A 204 -5.00 -16.52 -26.66
CA PRO A 204 -6.32 -17.08 -26.91
C PRO A 204 -7.32 -16.74 -25.80
N PRO A 205 -8.59 -16.45 -26.14
CA PRO A 205 -9.64 -16.15 -25.17
C PRO A 205 -9.73 -17.20 -24.06
N GLY A 206 -9.96 -16.73 -22.84
CA GLY A 206 -10.14 -17.57 -21.66
C GLY A 206 -8.89 -18.24 -21.08
N ARG A 207 -7.72 -18.11 -21.72
CA ARG A 207 -6.45 -18.64 -21.19
C ARG A 207 -5.75 -17.74 -20.19
N LEU A 208 -6.10 -16.46 -20.14
CA LEU A 208 -5.46 -15.47 -19.26
C LEU A 208 -6.47 -14.94 -18.25
N ARG A 209 -6.06 -14.85 -16.99
CA ARG A 209 -6.77 -14.15 -15.92
C ARG A 209 -5.84 -13.11 -15.30
N LEU A 210 -6.33 -11.89 -15.15
CA LEU A 210 -5.53 -10.77 -14.68
C LEU A 210 -6.04 -10.26 -13.34
N TYR A 211 -5.08 -10.00 -12.45
CA TYR A 211 -5.38 -9.63 -11.09
C TYR A 211 -4.59 -8.40 -10.66
N GLY A 212 -5.19 -7.61 -9.78
CA GLY A 212 -4.49 -6.56 -9.02
C GLY A 212 -4.53 -6.88 -7.52
N THR A 213 -3.49 -6.50 -6.79
CA THR A 213 -3.47 -6.69 -5.32
C THR A 213 -4.38 -5.74 -4.53
N SER A 214 -5.01 -4.77 -5.17
CA SER A 214 -5.93 -3.83 -4.52
C SER A 214 -7.07 -3.47 -5.46
N GLN A 215 -8.21 -3.05 -4.89
CA GLN A 215 -9.35 -2.60 -5.68
C GLN A 215 -8.98 -1.40 -6.57
N LYS A 216 -8.31 -0.38 -6.02
CA LYS A 216 -7.87 0.79 -6.78
C LYS A 216 -6.95 0.45 -7.96
N LEU A 217 -6.10 -0.56 -7.81
CA LEU A 217 -5.26 -1.02 -8.92
C LEU A 217 -6.09 -1.70 -10.00
N VAL A 218 -7.06 -2.52 -9.59
CA VAL A 218 -8.03 -3.15 -10.49
C VAL A 218 -8.87 -2.09 -11.22
N ASP A 219 -9.39 -1.10 -10.50
CA ASP A 219 -10.15 0.02 -11.07
C ASP A 219 -9.30 0.76 -12.10
N GLN A 220 -8.03 1.03 -11.79
CA GLN A 220 -7.10 1.67 -12.71
C GLN A 220 -6.95 0.89 -14.03
N PHE A 221 -6.81 -0.43 -13.99
CA PHE A 221 -6.73 -1.25 -15.20
C PHE A 221 -8.07 -1.40 -15.92
N ASN A 222 -9.18 -1.56 -15.18
CA ASN A 222 -10.51 -1.74 -15.76
C ASN A 222 -11.03 -0.49 -16.50
N ARG A 223 -10.46 0.70 -16.23
CA ARG A 223 -10.68 1.92 -17.06
C ARG A 223 -10.25 1.75 -18.53
N LEU A 224 -9.39 0.77 -18.82
CA LEU A 224 -8.95 0.46 -20.18
C LEU A 224 -9.95 -0.42 -20.97
N ALA A 225 -11.04 -0.85 -20.32
CA ALA A 225 -12.25 -1.47 -20.89
C ALA A 225 -12.11 -2.81 -21.66
N GLN A 226 -10.92 -3.36 -21.85
CA GLN A 226 -10.71 -4.51 -22.76
C GLN A 226 -10.50 -5.86 -22.08
N LEU A 227 -9.93 -5.86 -20.88
CA LEU A 227 -9.72 -7.06 -20.08
C LEU A 227 -10.29 -6.79 -18.69
N GLU A 228 -10.97 -7.77 -18.14
CA GLU A 228 -11.42 -7.71 -16.76
C GLU A 228 -10.28 -8.09 -15.83
N PHE A 229 -9.91 -7.15 -14.98
CA PHE A 229 -9.05 -7.37 -13.84
C PHE A 229 -9.91 -7.64 -12.62
N GLN A 230 -9.45 -8.57 -11.77
CA GLN A 230 -10.09 -8.89 -10.50
C GLN A 230 -9.13 -8.67 -9.33
N VAL A 231 -9.66 -8.46 -8.13
CA VAL A 231 -8.80 -8.37 -6.94
C VAL A 231 -8.36 -9.78 -6.55
N LEU A 232 -7.06 -9.99 -6.42
CA LEU A 232 -6.49 -11.17 -5.77
C LEU A 232 -5.69 -10.71 -4.56
N PRO A 233 -6.14 -11.02 -3.33
CA PRO A 233 -5.44 -10.62 -2.11
C PRO A 233 -4.00 -11.13 -2.05
N PHE A 234 -3.14 -10.43 -1.31
CA PHE A 234 -1.78 -10.90 -1.05
C PHE A 234 -1.82 -12.05 -0.04
N PRO A 235 -1.25 -13.25 -0.33
CA PRO A 235 -1.35 -14.40 0.56
C PRO A 235 -0.53 -14.24 1.83
N VAL A 236 -1.16 -14.62 2.93
CA VAL A 236 -0.55 -14.69 4.25
C VAL A 236 -0.82 -16.06 4.84
N ASP A 237 0.22 -16.66 5.41
CA ASP A 237 0.10 -17.90 6.20
C ASP A 237 0.61 -17.60 7.61
N LEU A 238 -0.30 -17.07 8.44
CA LEU A 238 -0.08 -16.74 9.85
C LEU A 238 -1.08 -17.50 10.74
N GLN A 239 -1.56 -18.65 10.27
CA GLN A 239 -2.54 -19.47 10.98
C GLN A 239 -2.04 -19.94 12.36
N THR A 240 -0.73 -19.86 12.61
CA THR A 240 -0.06 -20.35 13.82
C THR A 240 0.60 -19.26 14.66
N LEU A 241 0.24 -17.98 14.50
CA LEU A 241 0.69 -16.96 15.45
C LEU A 241 0.11 -17.28 16.83
N PRO A 242 0.94 -17.59 17.85
CA PRO A 242 0.43 -17.83 19.19
C PRO A 242 -0.30 -16.59 19.66
N ASP A 243 -1.41 -16.78 20.38
CA ASP A 243 -1.93 -15.73 21.24
C ASP A 243 -0.86 -15.46 22.30
N ASP A 244 -0.05 -14.41 22.11
CA ASP A 244 0.90 -14.01 23.14
C ASP A 244 0.06 -13.49 24.33
N THR A 245 -0.16 -14.36 25.32
CA THR A 245 -0.77 -14.08 26.62
C THR A 245 0.18 -13.33 27.55
N ALA A 246 1.39 -13.00 27.07
CA ALA A 246 2.33 -12.17 27.79
C ALA A 246 1.69 -10.80 28.06
N GLY A 247 1.77 -10.36 29.33
CA GLY A 247 1.27 -9.04 29.74
C GLY A 247 1.93 -7.90 28.98
N THR A 248 1.44 -6.68 29.19
CA THR A 248 1.98 -5.48 28.53
C THR A 248 3.50 -5.39 28.71
N PRO A 249 4.28 -5.35 27.60
CA PRO A 249 5.74 -5.26 27.70
C PRO A 249 6.15 -3.99 28.45
N GLN A 250 7.21 -4.09 29.27
CA GLN A 250 7.77 -2.92 29.96
C GLN A 250 8.29 -1.87 28.96
N ARG A 251 8.73 -2.31 27.77
CA ARG A 251 9.22 -1.46 26.67
C ARG A 251 8.61 -1.94 25.35
N LEU A 252 7.83 -1.08 24.70
CA LEU A 252 7.18 -1.43 23.44
C LEU A 252 8.15 -1.33 22.25
N ARG A 253 7.96 -2.22 21.27
CA ARG A 253 8.73 -2.26 20.03
C ARG A 253 8.00 -1.60 18.88
N LEU A 254 8.61 -0.52 18.40
CA LEU A 254 8.20 0.19 17.20
C LEU A 254 8.92 -0.38 15.99
N MET A 255 8.18 -0.97 15.06
CA MET A 255 8.71 -1.80 13.99
C MET A 255 8.67 -1.07 12.64
N CYS A 256 9.84 -0.85 12.05
CA CYS A 256 10.02 -0.44 10.65
C CYS A 256 10.49 -1.64 9.83
N ALA A 257 9.54 -2.53 9.51
CA ALA A 257 9.80 -3.75 8.74
C ALA A 257 9.79 -3.49 7.22
N GLY A 258 10.56 -4.31 6.50
CA GLY A 258 10.76 -4.16 5.07
C GLY A 258 11.86 -3.16 4.71
N PHE A 259 12.51 -3.39 3.57
CA PHE A 259 13.64 -2.58 3.14
C PHE A 259 13.25 -1.14 2.80
N LEU A 260 13.94 -0.17 3.40
CA LEU A 260 13.77 1.25 3.07
C LEU A 260 14.17 1.54 1.62
N ARG A 261 13.26 2.14 0.88
CA ARG A 261 13.42 2.58 -0.52
C ARG A 261 12.83 3.97 -0.67
N ARG A 262 12.93 4.57 -1.86
CA ARG A 262 12.45 5.93 -2.10
C ARG A 262 10.97 6.06 -1.70
N GLU A 263 10.15 5.14 -2.18
CA GLU A 263 8.72 5.02 -1.92
C GLU A 263 8.38 4.46 -0.53
N LYS A 264 9.35 3.83 0.16
CA LYS A 264 9.19 3.28 1.51
C LYS A 264 9.85 4.15 2.58
N GLY A 265 9.77 5.47 2.42
CA GLY A 265 10.12 6.40 3.49
C GLY A 265 11.59 6.71 3.70
N LYS A 266 12.48 6.32 2.77
CA LYS A 266 13.92 6.64 2.88
C LYS A 266 14.19 8.14 3.08
N ALA A 267 13.35 9.02 2.51
CA ALA A 267 13.52 10.46 2.61
C ALA A 267 13.19 11.02 4.01
N VAL A 268 12.25 10.38 4.72
CA VAL A 268 11.68 10.91 5.97
C VAL A 268 12.14 10.14 7.21
N ALA A 269 12.78 8.98 7.02
CA ALA A 269 13.22 8.11 8.10
C ALA A 269 14.14 8.80 9.13
N ARG A 270 15.02 9.71 8.68
CA ARG A 270 15.90 10.48 9.58
C ARG A 270 15.10 11.42 10.48
N GLN A 271 14.24 12.23 9.86
CA GLN A 271 13.39 13.18 10.56
C GLN A 271 12.53 12.47 11.61
N PHE A 272 11.90 11.35 11.23
CA PHE A 272 11.11 10.54 12.16
C PHE A 272 11.92 10.10 13.38
N VAL A 273 13.13 9.55 13.19
CA VAL A 273 13.99 9.13 14.30
C VAL A 273 14.38 10.32 15.17
N GLU A 274 14.73 11.47 14.57
CA GLU A 274 15.06 12.71 15.29
C GLU A 274 13.93 13.22 16.17
N GLU A 275 12.68 13.11 15.71
CA GLU A 275 11.52 13.62 16.43
C GLU A 275 11.06 12.73 17.60
N ILE A 276 11.30 11.42 17.54
CA ILE A 276 10.94 10.49 18.64
C ILE A 276 12.10 10.17 19.58
N TRP A 277 13.32 10.64 19.28
CA TRP A 277 14.53 10.22 19.98
C TRP A 277 14.47 10.50 21.48
N ASP A 278 14.36 11.76 21.89
CA ASP A 278 14.50 12.16 23.29
C ASP A 278 13.35 11.61 24.15
N GLN A 279 12.11 11.67 23.65
CA GLN A 279 10.91 11.33 24.41
C GLN A 279 10.60 9.83 24.44
N GLU A 280 10.92 9.08 23.40
CA GLU A 280 10.52 7.67 23.29
C GLU A 280 11.71 6.69 23.27
N LEU A 281 12.81 7.00 22.56
CA LEU A 281 13.91 6.04 22.36
C LEU A 281 15.02 6.15 23.42
N ALA A 282 15.50 7.37 23.69
CA ALA A 282 16.56 7.64 24.66
C ALA A 282 16.07 7.51 26.10
N SER A 283 14.79 7.84 26.35
CA SER A 283 14.11 7.65 27.65
C SER A 283 13.85 6.18 28.00
N GLY A 284 14.01 5.25 27.04
CA GLY A 284 13.74 3.84 27.24
C GLY A 284 12.27 3.43 27.15
N ASN A 285 11.36 4.37 26.86
CA ASN A 285 9.92 4.08 26.72
C ASN A 285 9.62 3.09 25.58
N MET A 286 10.40 3.18 24.50
CA MET A 286 10.25 2.34 23.31
C MET A 286 11.60 1.89 22.74
N GLN A 287 11.56 0.81 21.95
CA GLN A 287 12.67 0.32 21.14
C GLN A 287 12.28 0.39 19.66
N LEU A 288 13.12 1.00 18.83
CA LEU A 288 12.92 1.03 17.38
C LEU A 288 13.64 -0.15 16.73
N VAL A 289 12.92 -1.00 16.00
CA VAL A 289 13.49 -2.11 15.23
C VAL A 289 13.39 -1.80 13.75
N VAL A 290 14.52 -1.80 13.03
CA VAL A 290 14.57 -1.39 11.62
C VAL A 290 15.20 -2.46 10.75
N GLN A 291 14.48 -2.93 9.74
CA GLN A 291 15.01 -3.84 8.72
C GLN A 291 15.62 -3.06 7.54
N THR A 292 16.94 -3.04 7.41
CA THR A 292 17.62 -2.21 6.39
C THR A 292 19.03 -2.71 6.07
N ASN A 293 19.85 -1.91 5.37
CA ASN A 293 21.27 -2.13 5.21
C ASN A 293 22.10 -1.03 5.90
N ARG A 294 23.38 -1.30 6.10
CA ARG A 294 24.30 -0.39 6.80
C ARG A 294 24.39 1.00 6.19
N ARG A 295 24.32 1.11 4.86
CA ARG A 295 24.38 2.41 4.16
C ARG A 295 23.15 3.27 4.45
N GLN A 296 21.97 2.66 4.53
CA GLN A 296 20.73 3.36 4.82
C GLN A 296 20.62 3.71 6.30
N ALA A 297 20.97 2.79 7.20
CA ALA A 297 20.98 3.06 8.65
C ALA A 297 21.84 4.28 9.01
N ARG A 298 23.04 4.41 8.44
CA ARG A 298 23.91 5.60 8.60
C ARG A 298 23.24 6.92 8.24
N ARG A 299 22.27 6.91 7.32
CA ARG A 299 21.55 8.11 6.88
C ARG A 299 20.34 8.43 7.74
N MET A 300 19.85 7.46 8.51
CA MET A 300 18.72 7.65 9.43
C MET A 300 19.15 8.27 10.75
N ILE A 301 20.41 8.05 11.17
CA ILE A 301 20.91 8.50 12.46
C ILE A 301 21.55 9.88 12.33
N ALA A 302 21.14 10.80 13.19
CA ALA A 302 21.72 12.12 13.29
C ALA A 302 23.12 12.04 13.95
N PRO A 303 24.09 12.90 13.59
CA PRO A 303 25.43 12.88 14.21
C PRO A 303 25.44 13.00 15.75
N ARG A 304 24.40 13.62 16.33
CA ARG A 304 24.23 13.79 17.78
C ARG A 304 23.78 12.53 18.54
N MET A 305 23.39 11.48 17.83
CA MET A 305 22.87 10.25 18.42
C MET A 305 23.96 9.19 18.46
N ASP A 306 24.26 8.68 19.66
CA ASP A 306 25.17 7.56 19.83
C ASP A 306 24.41 6.23 19.67
N VAL A 307 24.39 5.70 18.44
CA VAL A 307 23.69 4.47 18.11
C VAL A 307 24.65 3.49 17.41
N PRO A 308 24.95 2.32 18.02
CA PRO A 308 25.80 1.34 17.39
C PRO A 308 25.10 0.71 16.16
N LEU A 309 25.84 0.61 15.06
CA LEU A 309 25.36 0.02 13.80
C LEU A 309 25.69 -1.48 13.71
N VAL A 310 25.17 -2.25 14.66
CA VAL A 310 25.31 -3.71 14.72
C VAL A 310 24.08 -4.37 14.10
N PHE A 311 24.28 -5.07 12.98
CA PHE A 311 23.21 -5.72 12.23
C PHE A 311 23.04 -7.19 12.65
N ARG A 312 21.81 -7.57 12.95
CA ARG A 312 21.44 -8.93 13.37
C ARG A 312 20.61 -9.64 12.31
N SER A 313 20.69 -10.97 12.29
CA SER A 313 19.87 -11.84 11.43
C SER A 313 18.59 -12.31 12.14
N SER A 314 18.40 -12.00 13.43
CA SER A 314 17.20 -12.32 14.20
C SER A 314 16.99 -11.29 15.32
N LEU A 315 15.73 -11.11 15.72
CA LEU A 315 15.35 -10.26 16.84
C LEU A 315 15.36 -11.07 18.15
N GLN A 316 15.98 -10.50 19.18
CA GLN A 316 16.13 -11.08 20.51
C GLN A 316 15.26 -10.30 21.51
N ARG A 317 14.56 -10.95 22.43
CA ARG A 317 13.64 -10.29 23.39
C ARG A 317 14.38 -9.33 24.34
N ASP A 318 15.56 -9.70 24.83
CA ASP A 318 16.28 -8.96 25.88
C ASP A 318 17.26 -7.90 25.35
N ASP A 319 17.04 -7.38 24.13
CA ASP A 319 17.91 -6.38 23.54
C ASP A 319 17.72 -5.02 24.23
N ALA A 320 18.76 -4.52 24.90
CA ALA A 320 18.72 -3.24 25.60
C ALA A 320 18.87 -2.01 24.67
N ALA A 321 19.32 -2.20 23.43
CA ALA A 321 19.58 -1.10 22.50
C ALA A 321 18.32 -0.31 22.16
N SER A 322 18.41 1.03 22.08
CA SER A 322 17.28 1.87 21.66
C SER A 322 16.90 1.72 20.19
N ILE A 323 17.86 1.33 19.35
CA ILE A 323 17.62 0.96 17.96
C ILE A 323 18.26 -0.39 17.66
N VAL A 324 17.47 -1.32 17.14
CA VAL A 324 17.92 -2.65 16.69
C VAL A 324 17.90 -2.70 15.17
N TRP A 325 19.04 -3.02 14.57
CA TRP A 325 19.19 -3.12 13.12
C TRP A 325 19.10 -4.57 12.67
N LEU A 326 18.17 -4.86 11.78
CA LEU A 326 18.02 -6.19 11.17
C LEU A 326 18.46 -6.17 9.72
N GLN A 327 19.10 -7.27 9.30
CA GLN A 327 19.50 -7.49 7.91
C GLN A 327 18.27 -7.64 7.00
N HIS A 328 18.44 -7.31 5.73
CA HIS A 328 17.43 -7.54 4.70
C HIS A 328 18.04 -8.25 3.49
N PRO A 329 17.40 -9.32 2.97
CA PRO A 329 16.20 -9.98 3.53
C PRO A 329 16.52 -10.77 4.82
N LEU A 330 15.48 -11.06 5.61
CA LEU A 330 15.54 -12.06 6.68
C LEU A 330 15.11 -13.42 6.12
N VAL A 331 15.63 -14.51 6.68
CA VAL A 331 15.10 -15.85 6.42
C VAL A 331 13.69 -15.99 7.01
N HIS A 332 12.90 -16.93 6.48
CA HIS A 332 11.48 -17.12 6.80
C HIS A 332 11.19 -17.10 8.31
N GLU A 333 11.85 -17.96 9.08
CA GLU A 333 11.64 -18.05 10.54
C GLU A 333 11.99 -16.75 11.28
N ALA A 334 13.10 -16.11 10.92
CA ALA A 334 13.50 -14.84 11.51
C ALA A 334 12.52 -13.70 11.15
N TYR A 335 11.94 -13.76 9.96
CA TYR A 335 10.91 -12.82 9.51
C TYR A 335 9.58 -13.03 10.23
N LEU A 336 9.11 -14.28 10.38
CA LEU A 336 7.91 -14.57 11.17
C LEU A 336 8.08 -14.15 12.63
N ASN A 337 9.25 -14.42 13.20
CA ASN A 337 9.60 -13.97 14.54
C ASN A 337 9.63 -12.44 14.66
N LEU A 338 10.03 -11.72 13.59
CA LEU A 338 9.95 -10.27 13.55
C LEU A 338 8.51 -9.76 13.68
N ILE A 339 7.58 -10.35 12.93
CA ILE A 339 6.16 -9.98 12.99
C ILE A 339 5.57 -10.32 14.37
N ARG A 340 5.87 -11.51 14.91
CA ARG A 340 5.43 -11.96 16.25
C ARG A 340 5.82 -10.98 17.36
N GLN A 341 7.04 -10.47 17.30
CA GLN A 341 7.61 -9.61 18.33
C GLN A 341 7.34 -8.11 18.12
N ALA A 342 6.55 -7.74 17.12
CA ALA A 342 6.16 -6.35 16.89
C ALA A 342 5.00 -5.96 17.82
N ASP A 343 5.18 -4.87 18.57
CA ASP A 343 4.11 -4.26 19.35
C ASP A 343 3.34 -3.25 18.51
N ILE A 344 4.05 -2.39 17.78
CA ILE A 344 3.49 -1.36 16.90
C ILE A 344 4.31 -1.36 15.60
N ALA A 345 3.66 -1.26 14.44
CA ALA A 345 4.36 -1.13 13.15
C ALA A 345 4.22 0.27 12.57
N VAL A 346 5.30 0.84 12.04
CA VAL A 346 5.31 2.16 11.40
C VAL A 346 5.69 2.04 9.93
N PHE A 347 4.83 2.58 9.09
CA PHE A 347 4.99 2.60 7.64
C PHE A 347 5.28 4.03 7.22
N LEU A 348 6.55 4.34 6.96
CA LEU A 348 6.97 5.68 6.50
C LEU A 348 6.72 5.92 4.99
N HIS A 349 5.72 5.25 4.42
CA HIS A 349 5.58 5.13 2.96
C HIS A 349 5.21 6.46 2.31
N ASP A 350 5.55 6.59 1.02
CA ASP A 350 5.02 7.65 0.17
C ASP A 350 3.56 7.31 -0.15
N GLY A 351 2.63 8.05 0.46
CA GLY A 351 1.19 7.83 0.30
C GLY A 351 0.71 8.00 -1.14
N ARG A 352 1.39 8.79 -1.96
CA ARG A 352 1.08 8.96 -3.39
C ARG A 352 1.48 7.72 -4.19
N ALA A 353 2.66 7.16 -3.92
CA ALA A 353 3.11 5.93 -4.56
C ALA A 353 2.28 4.71 -4.13
N TYR A 354 1.89 4.69 -2.86
CA TYR A 354 1.08 3.62 -2.26
C TYR A 354 -0.43 3.87 -2.32
N TYR A 355 -0.91 4.76 -3.20
CA TYR A 355 -2.34 4.96 -3.40
C TYR A 355 -3.02 3.71 -3.99
N THR A 356 -2.42 3.09 -5.01
CA THR A 356 -2.90 1.82 -5.62
C THR A 356 -2.13 0.60 -5.16
N GLN A 357 -0.90 0.76 -4.65
CA GLN A 357 -0.03 -0.37 -4.34
C GLN A 357 -0.34 -0.97 -2.97
N CYS A 358 -0.44 -2.30 -2.91
CA CYS A 358 -0.51 -3.07 -1.67
C CYS A 358 0.87 -3.17 -0.99
N SER A 359 0.89 -3.19 0.33
CA SER A 359 2.09 -3.49 1.14
C SER A 359 1.95 -4.86 1.81
N GLY A 360 2.67 -5.88 1.31
CA GLY A 360 2.65 -7.21 1.92
C GLY A 360 3.02 -7.21 3.42
N VAL A 361 3.98 -6.36 3.82
CA VAL A 361 4.36 -6.18 5.23
C VAL A 361 3.20 -5.63 6.06
N LEU A 362 2.38 -4.71 5.50
CA LEU A 362 1.18 -4.24 6.21
C LEU A 362 0.17 -5.36 6.39
N VAL A 363 -0.06 -6.15 5.33
CA VAL A 363 -0.98 -7.29 5.39
C VAL A 363 -0.57 -8.25 6.50
N GLU A 364 0.72 -8.55 6.62
CA GLU A 364 1.25 -9.45 7.64
C GLU A 364 1.18 -8.87 9.06
N MET A 365 1.46 -7.58 9.24
CA MET A 365 1.32 -6.91 10.54
C MET A 365 -0.14 -6.91 11.02
N LEU A 366 -1.08 -6.57 10.14
CA LEU A 366 -2.52 -6.59 10.46
C LEU A 366 -3.01 -8.02 10.72
N ALA A 367 -2.55 -9.00 9.93
CA ALA A 367 -2.84 -10.42 10.17
C ALA A 367 -2.22 -10.95 11.47
N GLY A 368 -1.15 -10.31 11.96
CA GLY A 368 -0.56 -10.58 13.27
C GLY A 368 -1.18 -9.83 14.44
N GLY A 369 -2.22 -9.02 14.20
CA GLY A 369 -2.87 -8.20 15.22
C GLY A 369 -1.94 -7.13 15.79
N VAL A 370 -1.06 -6.58 14.95
CA VAL A 370 -0.14 -5.51 15.31
C VAL A 370 -0.77 -4.16 14.93
N PRO A 371 -0.96 -3.24 15.88
CA PRO A 371 -1.34 -1.87 15.59
C PRO A 371 -0.39 -1.17 14.62
N VAL A 372 -0.93 -0.34 13.71
CA VAL A 372 -0.13 0.27 12.64
C VAL A 372 -0.22 1.79 12.58
N LEU A 373 0.88 2.45 12.21
CA LEU A 373 0.93 3.86 11.84
C LEU A 373 1.24 3.97 10.34
N VAL A 374 0.36 4.60 9.57
CA VAL A 374 0.39 4.57 8.10
C VAL A 374 0.18 5.96 7.48
N PRO A 375 0.70 6.26 6.28
CA PRO A 375 0.44 7.54 5.64
C PRO A 375 -1.02 7.61 5.19
N ALA A 376 -1.66 8.73 5.47
CA ALA A 376 -3.02 8.99 5.04
C ALA A 376 -3.12 9.15 3.51
N GLY A 377 -4.35 9.03 2.98
CA GLY A 377 -4.62 9.15 1.55
C GLY A 377 -3.95 8.07 0.69
N SER A 378 -3.70 6.90 1.26
CA SER A 378 -3.03 5.77 0.59
C SER A 378 -3.85 4.49 0.76
N TRP A 379 -3.51 3.45 0.00
CA TRP A 379 -4.10 2.12 0.23
C TRP A 379 -3.89 1.65 1.68
N LEU A 380 -2.77 2.00 2.32
CA LEU A 380 -2.47 1.58 3.70
C LEU A 380 -3.47 2.18 4.69
N SER A 381 -3.76 3.48 4.59
CA SER A 381 -4.71 4.14 5.48
C SER A 381 -6.13 3.64 5.29
N ASP A 382 -6.51 3.28 4.06
CA ASP A 382 -7.86 2.76 3.80
C ASP A 382 -8.12 1.43 4.52
N GLN A 383 -7.07 0.65 4.83
CA GLN A 383 -7.25 -0.64 5.52
C GLN A 383 -7.62 -0.48 7.00
N VAL A 384 -7.32 0.69 7.59
CA VAL A 384 -7.63 1.00 9.00
C VAL A 384 -8.68 2.08 9.17
N ALA A 385 -9.12 2.72 8.08
CA ALA A 385 -10.06 3.83 8.10
C ALA A 385 -11.43 3.41 8.67
N GLU A 386 -12.06 2.38 8.09
CA GLU A 386 -13.39 1.93 8.53
C GLU A 386 -13.42 1.49 10.00
N PRO A 387 -12.49 0.63 10.48
CA PRO A 387 -12.38 0.34 11.91
C PRO A 387 -12.26 1.61 12.76
N ASN A 388 -11.45 2.59 12.35
CA ASN A 388 -11.33 3.82 13.13
C ASN A 388 -12.63 4.62 13.15
N TYR A 389 -13.37 4.69 12.03
CA TYR A 389 -14.67 5.35 12.00
C TYR A 389 -15.68 4.67 12.93
N GLU A 390 -15.76 3.33 12.90
CA GLU A 390 -16.64 2.58 13.82
C GLU A 390 -16.30 2.83 15.29
N TYR A 391 -15.01 2.93 15.62
CA TYR A 391 -14.59 3.27 16.98
C TYR A 391 -15.02 4.70 17.36
N LEU A 392 -14.87 5.68 16.47
CA LEU A 392 -15.27 7.06 16.76
C LEU A 392 -16.80 7.21 16.84
N ASP A 393 -17.56 6.45 16.05
CA ASP A 393 -19.02 6.33 16.16
C ASP A 393 -19.41 5.81 17.56
N ALA A 394 -18.76 4.74 18.02
CA ALA A 394 -18.99 4.17 19.34
C ALA A 394 -18.54 5.12 20.47
N LEU A 395 -17.41 5.79 20.30
CA LEU A 395 -16.90 6.78 21.26
C LEU A 395 -17.87 7.94 21.40
N ARG A 396 -18.42 8.46 20.28
CA ARG A 396 -19.45 9.50 20.31
C ARG A 396 -20.66 9.06 21.12
N ALA A 397 -21.09 7.80 20.97
CA ALA A 397 -22.26 7.27 21.68
C ALA A 397 -22.02 7.07 23.20
N ALA A 398 -20.77 6.77 23.60
CA ALA A 398 -20.45 6.40 24.98
C ALA A 398 -19.79 7.53 25.81
N ALA A 399 -19.16 8.51 25.15
CA ALA A 399 -18.40 9.55 25.84
C ALA A 399 -19.30 10.61 26.52
N SER A 400 -18.74 11.29 27.51
CA SER A 400 -19.39 12.46 28.13
C SER A 400 -19.35 13.65 27.17
N ILE A 401 -20.39 13.83 26.37
CA ILE A 401 -20.54 14.98 25.47
C ILE A 401 -20.75 16.25 26.31
N ARG A 402 -19.97 17.29 26.05
CA ARG A 402 -20.08 18.61 26.68
C ARG A 402 -20.83 19.60 25.82
N ALA A 403 -20.64 19.51 24.50
CA ALA A 403 -21.40 20.27 23.53
C ALA A 403 -21.41 19.54 22.19
N LEU A 404 -22.47 19.76 21.42
CA LEU A 404 -22.57 19.35 20.03
C LEU A 404 -22.93 20.58 19.20
N GLN A 405 -22.12 20.89 18.20
CA GLN A 405 -22.31 22.05 17.34
C GLN A 405 -22.45 21.58 15.89
N GLN A 406 -23.62 21.87 15.29
CA GLN A 406 -23.85 21.70 13.86
C GLN A 406 -23.23 22.88 13.12
N LEU A 407 -22.53 22.60 12.02
CA LEU A 407 -21.79 23.59 11.24
C LEU A 407 -22.52 23.86 9.92
N ASP A 408 -23.59 24.65 10.00
CA ASP A 408 -24.39 25.06 8.85
C ASP A 408 -23.53 25.77 7.80
N THR A 409 -23.96 25.77 6.53
CA THR A 409 -23.24 26.40 5.42
C THR A 409 -22.87 27.86 5.69
N ALA A 410 -23.70 28.59 6.44
CA ALA A 410 -23.45 29.99 6.82
C ALA A 410 -22.26 30.18 7.78
N ALA A 411 -21.86 29.15 8.52
CA ALA A 411 -20.73 29.19 9.45
C ALA A 411 -19.37 29.17 8.72
N TRP A 412 -19.33 28.79 7.44
CA TRP A 412 -18.10 28.59 6.69
C TRP A 412 -17.70 29.82 5.88
N HIS A 413 -16.51 30.34 6.13
CA HIS A 413 -15.83 31.33 5.31
C HIS A 413 -15.16 30.67 4.09
N LEU A 414 -15.25 31.31 2.92
CA LEU A 414 -14.84 30.80 1.59
C LEU A 414 -15.61 29.53 1.15
N CYS A 415 -16.89 29.72 0.82
CA CYS A 415 -17.67 28.83 -0.04
C CYS A 415 -17.88 29.54 -1.38
N VAL A 416 -17.68 28.88 -2.53
CA VAL A 416 -18.05 29.47 -3.83
C VAL A 416 -19.58 29.51 -3.98
N PRO A 417 -20.17 30.50 -4.68
CA PRO A 417 -21.58 30.87 -4.50
C PRO A 417 -22.57 29.78 -4.91
N ALA A 418 -23.74 29.85 -4.27
CA ALA A 418 -24.90 29.00 -4.44
C ALA A 418 -25.22 28.69 -5.92
N GLY A 419 -25.44 27.41 -6.20
CA GLY A 419 -25.73 26.88 -7.55
C GLY A 419 -25.58 25.36 -7.66
N ARG A 420 -24.90 24.72 -6.69
CA ARG A 420 -24.98 23.28 -6.44
C ARG A 420 -25.79 23.07 -5.16
N ASN A 421 -26.90 22.35 -5.26
CA ASN A 421 -27.85 22.09 -4.17
C ASN A 421 -27.31 21.09 -3.12
N GLY A 422 -26.17 21.41 -2.49
CA GLY A 422 -25.62 20.65 -1.37
C GLY A 422 -25.85 21.39 -0.05
N ALA A 423 -26.32 20.69 0.98
CA ALA A 423 -26.59 21.22 2.32
C ALA A 423 -25.32 21.41 3.19
N GLY A 424 -24.15 21.69 2.60
CA GLY A 424 -22.91 21.86 3.35
C GLY A 424 -21.80 22.53 2.54
N PRO A 425 -20.59 22.70 3.11
CA PRO A 425 -19.53 23.48 2.50
C PRO A 425 -19.00 22.82 1.22
N VAL A 426 -18.69 23.67 0.24
CA VAL A 426 -18.10 23.29 -1.04
C VAL A 426 -16.75 24.01 -1.17
N PHE A 427 -15.67 23.25 -1.32
CA PHE A 427 -14.29 23.76 -1.36
C PHE A 427 -13.47 23.11 -2.50
N GLY A 428 -12.37 23.76 -2.91
CA GLY A 428 -11.57 23.40 -4.08
C GLY A 428 -11.53 24.51 -5.14
N ASN A 429 -10.92 24.22 -6.29
CA ASN A 429 -10.83 25.06 -7.50
C ASN A 429 -10.42 26.52 -7.21
N ALA A 430 -9.17 26.71 -6.79
CA ALA A 430 -8.57 27.98 -6.34
C ALA A 430 -9.12 28.57 -5.01
N ALA A 431 -10.26 28.11 -4.49
CA ALA A 431 -10.65 28.34 -3.10
C ALA A 431 -9.96 27.29 -2.20
N ALA A 432 -8.89 27.71 -1.51
CA ALA A 432 -7.94 26.81 -0.85
C ALA A 432 -8.54 25.94 0.27
N ALA A 433 -9.51 26.45 1.03
CA ALA A 433 -10.17 25.74 2.12
C ALA A 433 -11.46 26.45 2.54
N ALA A 434 -12.47 25.69 2.97
CA ALA A 434 -13.57 26.23 3.76
C ALA A 434 -13.13 26.26 5.24
N ALA A 435 -13.37 27.36 5.96
CA ALA A 435 -13.01 27.44 7.38
C ALA A 435 -14.09 28.09 8.24
N CYS A 436 -14.24 27.65 9.49
CA CYS A 436 -15.12 28.23 10.50
C CYS A 436 -14.40 28.34 11.85
N GLU A 437 -14.89 29.22 12.72
CA GLU A 437 -14.48 29.25 14.14
C GLU A 437 -15.54 28.53 14.97
N VAL A 438 -15.08 27.76 15.96
CA VAL A 438 -15.91 26.97 16.86
C VAL A 438 -15.52 27.30 18.29
N GLU A 439 -16.52 27.59 19.12
CA GLU A 439 -16.33 27.78 20.56
C GLU A 439 -16.04 26.46 21.27
N VAL A 440 -15.09 26.46 22.18
CA VAL A 440 -14.71 25.29 22.98
C VAL A 440 -15.11 25.55 24.44
N VAL A 441 -16.02 24.72 24.94
CA VAL A 441 -16.43 24.77 26.34
C VAL A 441 -15.26 24.34 27.24
N ARG A 442 -15.10 25.00 28.40
CA ARG A 442 -13.92 24.89 29.27
C ARG A 442 -13.62 23.47 29.74
N GLU A 443 -14.64 22.63 29.87
CA GLU A 443 -14.55 21.24 30.31
C GLU A 443 -14.19 20.26 29.17
N ALA A 444 -14.16 20.73 27.92
CA ALA A 444 -13.80 19.90 26.78
C ALA A 444 -12.31 19.56 26.80
N ARG A 445 -12.00 18.29 26.53
CA ARG A 445 -10.65 17.73 26.45
C ARG A 445 -10.32 17.16 25.08
N ALA A 446 -11.35 16.90 24.27
CA ALA A 446 -11.21 16.43 22.91
C ALA A 446 -12.40 16.88 22.06
N ALA A 447 -12.25 16.78 20.75
CA ALA A 447 -13.30 16.99 19.78
C ALA A 447 -13.34 15.85 18.77
N LEU A 448 -14.56 15.51 18.33
CA LEU A 448 -14.80 14.70 17.14
C LEU A 448 -15.33 15.62 16.04
N VAL A 449 -14.58 15.77 14.96
CA VAL A 449 -15.04 16.48 13.76
C VAL A 449 -15.61 15.44 12.82
N SER A 450 -16.88 15.60 12.43
CA SER A 450 -17.60 14.63 11.61
C SER A 450 -18.35 15.28 10.46
N PHE A 451 -18.48 14.57 9.35
CA PHE A 451 -19.29 14.98 8.21
C PHE A 451 -19.61 13.77 7.32
N THR A 452 -20.61 13.90 6.45
CA THR A 452 -20.97 12.88 5.46
C THR A 452 -20.50 13.32 4.08
N TRP A 453 -19.96 12.39 3.30
CA TRP A 453 -19.52 12.67 1.93
C TRP A 453 -20.71 13.00 1.02
N ASP A 454 -20.55 13.91 0.06
CA ASP A 454 -21.51 14.05 -1.04
C ASP A 454 -21.28 12.93 -2.06
N PRO A 455 -22.29 12.10 -2.39
CA PRO A 455 -22.18 11.05 -3.42
C PRO A 455 -21.72 11.54 -4.79
N ALA A 456 -21.90 12.82 -5.12
CA ALA A 456 -21.42 13.42 -6.37
C ALA A 456 -19.91 13.73 -6.37
N THR A 457 -19.22 13.55 -5.24
CA THR A 457 -17.78 13.80 -5.17
C THR A 457 -17.02 12.73 -5.96
N PRO A 458 -16.05 13.12 -6.82
CA PRO A 458 -15.29 12.16 -7.60
C PRO A 458 -14.55 11.11 -6.75
N PRO A 459 -14.41 9.87 -7.23
CA PRO A 459 -13.59 8.84 -6.58
C PRO A 459 -12.12 9.28 -6.47
N GLY A 460 -11.43 8.73 -5.48
CA GLY A 460 -10.02 9.05 -5.18
C GLY A 460 -9.77 10.41 -4.52
N THR A 461 -10.84 11.13 -4.15
CA THR A 461 -10.79 12.38 -3.38
C THR A 461 -10.58 12.09 -1.89
N TYR A 462 -9.79 12.93 -1.22
CA TYR A 462 -9.59 12.92 0.23
C TYR A 462 -9.76 14.33 0.80
N ILE A 463 -10.26 14.43 2.03
CA ILE A 463 -10.46 15.72 2.70
C ILE A 463 -9.41 15.89 3.78
N ARG A 464 -8.68 17.01 3.73
CA ARG A 464 -7.81 17.46 4.82
C ARG A 464 -8.67 18.24 5.81
N VAL A 465 -8.68 17.76 7.05
CA VAL A 465 -9.29 18.42 8.20
C VAL A 465 -8.16 19.01 9.01
N ALA A 466 -8.14 20.32 9.23
CA ALA A 466 -7.18 20.95 10.12
C ALA A 466 -7.90 21.68 11.26
N VAL A 467 -7.42 21.48 12.48
CA VAL A 467 -7.94 22.13 13.70
C VAL A 467 -6.77 22.77 14.43
N GLN A 468 -6.90 24.06 14.74
CA GLN A 468 -5.91 24.83 15.48
C GLN A 468 -6.59 25.83 16.42
N PRO A 469 -5.95 26.26 17.52
CA PRO A 469 -6.48 27.34 18.36
C PRO A 469 -6.79 28.59 17.52
N ALA A 470 -7.88 29.29 17.82
CA ALA A 470 -8.20 30.55 17.14
C ALA A 470 -7.17 31.64 17.51
N GLY A 471 -6.84 32.53 16.57
CA GLY A 471 -5.87 33.62 16.78
C GLY A 471 -4.40 33.26 16.61
N THR A 472 -4.04 31.97 16.49
CA THR A 472 -2.66 31.52 16.20
C THR A 472 -2.40 31.30 14.70
N VAL A 473 -3.30 31.78 13.84
CA VAL A 473 -3.19 31.63 12.38
C VAL A 473 -1.94 32.37 11.90
N GLY A 474 -0.94 31.63 11.40
CA GLY A 474 0.33 32.20 10.92
C GLY A 474 1.45 32.21 11.96
N ASP A 475 1.17 31.80 13.20
CA ASP A 475 2.21 31.51 14.18
C ASP A 475 2.86 30.16 13.84
N ALA A 476 4.15 30.21 13.46
CA ALA A 476 4.92 29.02 13.11
C ALA A 476 5.12 28.05 14.29
N THR A 477 4.88 28.49 15.53
CA THR A 477 5.06 27.67 16.74
C THR A 477 3.83 26.83 17.08
N THR A 478 2.63 27.30 16.72
CA THR A 478 1.37 26.56 16.97
C THR A 478 1.01 25.69 15.76
N ARG A 479 1.23 24.38 15.86
CA ARG A 479 0.92 23.44 14.77
C ARG A 479 -0.55 22.99 14.82
N ALA A 480 -1.23 23.08 13.69
CA ALA A 480 -2.56 22.51 13.53
C ALA A 480 -2.54 20.98 13.70
N THR A 481 -3.57 20.43 14.35
CA THR A 481 -3.88 19.01 14.26
C THR A 481 -4.51 18.75 12.90
N VAL A 482 -3.91 17.85 12.12
CA VAL A 482 -4.34 17.55 10.75
C VAL A 482 -4.76 16.10 10.64
N ALA A 483 -5.89 15.85 9.99
CA ALA A 483 -6.26 14.52 9.53
C ALA A 483 -6.55 14.55 8.02
N ILE A 484 -6.35 13.43 7.34
CA ILE A 484 -6.79 13.25 5.96
C ILE A 484 -7.75 12.06 5.94
N LEU A 485 -9.00 12.33 5.55
CA LEU A 485 -10.10 11.39 5.60
C LEU A 485 -10.51 10.97 4.20
N GLY A 486 -10.77 9.67 4.02
CA GLY A 486 -11.36 9.11 2.81
C GLY A 486 -12.85 8.80 3.01
N PRO A 487 -13.61 8.58 1.94
CA PRO A 487 -15.03 8.24 2.05
C PRO A 487 -15.24 6.83 2.64
N ARG A 488 -16.41 6.61 3.26
CA ARG A 488 -16.91 5.27 3.63
C ARG A 488 -17.62 4.63 2.45
N ALA A 489 -17.67 3.30 2.43
CA ALA A 489 -18.43 2.56 1.42
C ALA A 489 -19.96 2.72 1.59
N VAL A 490 -20.41 3.05 2.79
CA VAL A 490 -21.80 3.33 3.15
C VAL A 490 -21.98 4.83 3.37
N ASP A 491 -23.19 5.34 3.12
CA ASP A 491 -23.54 6.76 3.39
C ASP A 491 -23.67 7.00 4.91
N LYS A 492 -22.52 6.96 5.60
CA LYS A 492 -22.35 7.25 7.02
C LYS A 492 -21.34 8.39 7.20
N PRO A 493 -21.41 9.11 8.33
CA PRO A 493 -20.39 10.08 8.68
C PRO A 493 -18.99 9.45 8.71
N VAL A 494 -18.01 10.23 8.27
CA VAL A 494 -16.59 10.05 8.59
C VAL A 494 -16.23 10.99 9.72
N SER A 495 -15.34 10.55 10.59
CA SER A 495 -14.94 11.32 11.77
C SER A 495 -13.43 11.32 11.96
N THR A 496 -12.92 12.37 12.59
CA THR A 496 -11.56 12.41 13.13
C THR A 496 -11.55 12.88 14.57
N PHE A 497 -10.63 12.32 15.35
CA PHE A 497 -10.37 12.73 16.73
C PHE A 497 -9.34 13.88 16.77
N VAL A 498 -9.58 14.84 17.65
CA VAL A 498 -8.67 15.96 17.93
C VAL A 498 -8.55 16.11 19.44
N ALA A 499 -7.34 16.02 19.98
CA ALA A 499 -7.08 16.38 21.38
C ALA A 499 -7.11 17.90 21.53
N LEU A 500 -7.73 18.39 22.60
CA LEU A 500 -7.80 19.83 22.90
C LEU A 500 -6.87 20.14 24.06
N GLU A 501 -6.07 21.20 23.91
CA GLU A 501 -5.23 21.70 25.00
C GLU A 501 -6.08 22.41 26.05
N GLY A 502 -5.68 22.29 27.31
CA GLY A 502 -6.39 22.93 28.42
C GLY A 502 -6.40 24.45 28.26
N GLY A 503 -7.58 25.07 28.37
CA GLY A 503 -7.75 26.51 28.21
C GLY A 503 -7.98 26.97 26.77
N THR A 504 -8.12 26.05 25.80
CA THR A 504 -8.59 26.40 24.46
C THR A 504 -10.04 26.90 24.54
N GLU A 505 -10.28 28.17 24.22
CA GLU A 505 -11.63 28.76 24.22
C GLU A 505 -12.29 28.74 22.84
N ARG A 506 -11.47 28.79 21.78
CA ARG A 506 -11.94 28.74 20.38
C ARG A 506 -10.94 27.99 19.53
N VAL A 507 -11.44 27.27 18.54
CA VAL A 507 -10.64 26.62 17.50
C VAL A 507 -11.10 27.09 16.12
N ARG A 508 -10.15 27.17 15.20
CA ARG A 508 -10.41 27.28 13.77
C ARG A 508 -10.39 25.89 13.16
N LEU A 509 -11.52 25.49 12.57
CA LEU A 509 -11.64 24.27 11.78
C LEU A 509 -11.56 24.64 10.30
N SER A 510 -10.76 23.91 9.52
CA SER A 510 -10.73 24.03 8.07
C SER A 510 -10.85 22.68 7.37
N LEU A 511 -11.57 22.69 6.25
CA LEU A 511 -11.74 21.58 5.33
C LEU A 511 -11.18 21.99 3.96
N SER A 512 -10.31 21.16 3.40
CA SER A 512 -9.82 21.33 2.05
C SER A 512 -9.72 19.99 1.34
N ASN A 513 -9.69 20.02 0.01
CA ASN A 513 -9.21 18.86 -0.73
C ASN A 513 -7.73 18.63 -0.35
N ALA A 514 -7.37 17.38 -0.05
CA ALA A 514 -6.07 17.07 0.51
C ALA A 514 -4.94 17.04 -0.53
N TYR A 515 -5.25 16.79 -1.81
CA TYR A 515 -4.22 16.44 -2.80
C TYR A 515 -4.39 17.09 -4.18
N ASP A 516 -5.51 17.72 -4.46
CA ASP A 516 -5.76 18.43 -5.71
C ASP A 516 -6.75 19.58 -5.52
N ASP A 517 -7.08 20.28 -6.61
CA ASP A 517 -7.97 21.43 -6.62
C ASP A 517 -9.38 21.06 -7.15
N ALA A 518 -9.75 19.78 -7.20
CA ALA A 518 -11.11 19.41 -7.58
C ALA A 518 -12.11 19.82 -6.49
N TRP A 519 -13.32 20.14 -6.94
CA TRP A 519 -14.44 20.45 -6.06
C TRP A 519 -14.79 19.25 -5.17
N VAL A 520 -14.96 19.53 -3.89
CA VAL A 520 -15.44 18.58 -2.88
C VAL A 520 -16.60 19.20 -2.14
N SER A 521 -17.62 18.39 -1.87
CA SER A 521 -18.75 18.78 -1.02
C SER A 521 -18.97 17.75 0.07
N VAL A 522 -19.36 18.24 1.24
CA VAL A 522 -19.77 17.42 2.38
C VAL A 522 -21.11 17.91 2.91
N ARG A 523 -21.80 17.05 3.64
CA ARG A 523 -23.10 17.29 4.25
C ARG A 523 -23.01 17.02 5.75
N HIS A 524 -23.89 17.62 6.55
CA HIS A 524 -24.01 17.32 8.00
C HIS A 524 -22.67 17.47 8.74
N ALA A 525 -21.94 18.55 8.48
CA ALA A 525 -20.69 18.83 9.16
C ALA A 525 -20.97 19.25 10.60
N GLU A 526 -20.25 18.68 11.55
CA GLU A 526 -20.46 18.92 12.97
C GLU A 526 -19.16 18.71 13.78
N ILE A 527 -19.15 19.28 14.98
CA ILE A 527 -18.11 19.07 15.97
C ILE A 527 -18.73 18.71 17.32
N CYS A 528 -18.32 17.57 17.85
CA CYS A 528 -18.76 17.04 19.13
C CYS A 528 -17.63 17.20 20.16
N LEU A 529 -17.83 18.06 21.16
CA LEU A 529 -16.86 18.32 22.23
C LEU A 529 -17.03 17.32 23.36
N LEU A 530 -15.96 16.61 23.69
CA LEU A 530 -15.93 15.54 24.68
C LEU A 530 -15.25 16.00 25.96
N GLY A 531 -15.83 15.63 27.10
CA GLY A 531 -15.20 15.75 28.41
C GLY A 531 -14.09 14.71 28.62
N ALA A 532 -13.48 14.70 29.81
CA ALA A 532 -12.49 13.70 30.18
C ALA A 532 -13.06 12.25 30.11
N PRO A 533 -12.23 11.25 29.78
CA PRO A 533 -12.63 9.85 29.79
C PRO A 533 -13.23 9.42 31.13
N ALA A 534 -14.37 8.71 31.09
CA ALA A 534 -15.03 8.19 32.29
C ALA A 534 -14.16 7.15 33.04
N SER A 535 -13.21 6.52 32.35
CA SER A 535 -12.24 5.59 32.94
C SER A 535 -11.19 6.26 33.83
N GLY A 536 -11.12 7.59 33.85
CA GLY A 536 -10.04 8.34 34.51
C GLY A 536 -8.73 8.39 33.72
N ALA A 537 -8.71 7.85 32.49
CA ALA A 537 -7.56 7.98 31.60
C ALA A 537 -7.30 9.46 31.23
N ALA A 538 -6.03 9.80 30.95
CA ALA A 538 -5.63 11.16 30.61
C ALA A 538 -6.20 11.66 29.27
N SER A 539 -6.45 10.75 28.33
CA SER A 539 -6.97 11.04 26.99
C SER A 539 -7.75 9.84 26.44
N TYR A 540 -8.42 10.01 25.30
CA TYR A 540 -9.02 8.89 24.57
C TYR A 540 -8.01 8.31 23.56
N PRO A 541 -8.10 7.01 23.24
CA PRO A 541 -7.51 6.48 22.02
C PRO A 541 -8.06 7.25 20.81
N ALA A 542 -7.21 7.58 19.84
CA ALA A 542 -7.62 8.31 18.63
C ALA A 542 -8.24 7.40 17.55
N GLY A 543 -8.20 6.08 17.75
CA GLY A 543 -8.64 5.06 16.80
C GLY A 543 -8.59 3.67 17.45
N GLN A 544 -8.62 2.61 16.65
CA GLN A 544 -8.58 1.23 17.19
C GLN A 544 -7.54 0.31 16.55
N VAL A 545 -7.49 0.15 15.22
CA VAL A 545 -6.56 -0.83 14.59
C VAL A 545 -5.20 -0.18 14.27
N GLY A 546 -5.20 1.12 14.08
CA GLY A 546 -4.02 1.89 13.73
C GLY A 546 -4.37 3.36 13.56
N LEU A 547 -3.39 4.20 13.21
CA LEU A 547 -3.62 5.61 12.96
C LEU A 547 -2.98 6.03 11.63
N ALA A 548 -3.64 6.97 10.95
CA ALA A 548 -3.12 7.56 9.72
C ALA A 548 -2.48 8.93 10.03
N TYR A 549 -1.30 9.18 9.49
CA TYR A 549 -0.64 10.49 9.58
C TYR A 549 -0.75 11.23 8.24
N ALA A 550 -1.11 12.51 8.28
CA ALA A 550 -1.09 13.38 7.11
C ALA A 550 0.34 13.82 6.80
N ASP A 551 1.09 14.17 7.85
CA ASP A 551 2.44 14.71 7.78
C ASP A 551 3.37 13.98 8.77
N VAL A 552 4.64 13.79 8.41
CA VAL A 552 5.61 13.03 9.23
C VAL A 552 5.79 13.62 10.63
N HIS A 553 5.70 14.94 10.75
CA HIS A 553 5.76 15.67 12.02
C HIS A 553 4.70 15.27 13.05
N GLN A 554 3.64 14.56 12.64
CA GLN A 554 2.58 14.08 13.53
C GLN A 554 2.93 12.74 14.18
N LEU A 555 3.88 11.99 13.61
CA LEU A 555 4.22 10.66 14.09
C LEU A 555 4.59 10.61 15.58
N PRO A 556 5.33 11.57 16.17
CA PRO A 556 5.61 11.53 17.61
C PRO A 556 4.34 11.51 18.47
N LEU A 557 3.35 12.35 18.14
CA LEU A 557 2.07 12.40 18.87
C LEU A 557 1.26 11.11 18.68
N LEU A 558 1.26 10.55 17.46
CA LEU A 558 0.55 9.30 17.18
C LEU A 558 1.22 8.09 17.84
N VAL A 559 2.55 8.03 17.84
CA VAL A 559 3.34 7.00 18.56
C VAL A 559 3.00 7.07 20.04
N ARG A 560 3.00 8.27 20.63
CA ARG A 560 2.64 8.48 22.03
C ARG A 560 1.20 8.04 22.33
N ASN A 561 0.22 8.39 21.48
CA ASN A 561 -1.17 7.98 21.68
C ASN A 561 -1.32 6.46 21.65
N VAL A 562 -0.69 5.77 20.69
CA VAL A 562 -0.73 4.30 20.62
C VAL A 562 -0.01 3.67 21.82
N ARG A 563 1.11 4.24 22.30
CA ARG A 563 1.82 3.77 23.50
C ARG A 563 0.95 3.90 24.76
N GLU A 564 0.38 5.08 25.00
CA GLU A 564 -0.46 5.37 26.18
C GLU A 564 -1.71 4.49 26.20
N HIS A 565 -2.25 4.16 25.03
CA HIS A 565 -3.46 3.33 24.87
C HIS A 565 -3.15 1.94 24.32
N TYR A 566 -1.94 1.41 24.52
CA TYR A 566 -1.51 0.17 23.89
C TYR A 566 -2.44 -1.04 24.12
N PRO A 567 -2.97 -1.28 25.36
CA PRO A 567 -3.90 -2.39 25.57
C PRO A 567 -5.15 -2.30 24.69
N HIS A 568 -5.69 -1.09 24.49
CA HIS A 568 -6.82 -0.85 23.59
C HIS A 568 -6.47 -1.21 22.16
N TYR A 569 -5.41 -0.59 21.60
CA TYR A 569 -4.99 -0.82 20.22
C TYR A 569 -4.64 -2.28 19.95
N ARG A 570 -3.96 -2.95 20.90
CA ARG A 570 -3.57 -4.35 20.75
C ARG A 570 -4.79 -5.27 20.73
N ALA A 571 -5.77 -5.03 21.59
CA ALA A 571 -6.99 -5.84 21.64
C ALA A 571 -7.80 -5.71 20.35
N SER A 572 -8.05 -4.49 19.88
CA SER A 572 -8.76 -4.23 18.62
C SER A 572 -8.02 -4.74 17.39
N ALA A 573 -6.69 -4.58 17.32
CA ALA A 573 -5.90 -5.11 16.22
C ALA A 573 -5.97 -6.65 16.17
N ARG A 574 -5.95 -7.34 17.33
CA ARG A 574 -6.12 -8.80 17.39
C ARG A 574 -7.51 -9.26 16.94
N LEU A 575 -8.56 -8.54 17.31
CA LEU A 575 -9.92 -8.82 16.82
C LEU A 575 -10.00 -8.63 15.30
N PHE A 576 -9.45 -7.54 14.79
CA PHE A 576 -9.38 -7.27 13.35
C PHE A 576 -8.56 -8.33 12.58
N ALA A 577 -7.50 -8.86 13.19
CA ALA A 577 -6.64 -9.86 12.56
C ALA A 577 -7.37 -11.13 12.13
N ALA A 578 -8.46 -11.53 12.81
CA ALA A 578 -9.21 -12.73 12.45
C ALA A 578 -9.87 -12.60 11.06
N THR A 579 -10.63 -11.52 10.83
CA THR A 579 -11.27 -11.26 9.54
C THR A 579 -10.23 -10.94 8.46
N TRP A 580 -9.15 -10.24 8.84
CA TRP A 580 -8.06 -9.94 7.94
C TRP A 580 -7.29 -11.18 7.46
N ARG A 581 -6.99 -12.13 8.36
CA ARG A 581 -6.39 -13.43 8.01
C ARG A 581 -7.28 -14.21 7.07
N HIS A 582 -8.59 -14.26 7.34
CA HIS A 582 -9.53 -14.94 6.46
C HIS A 582 -9.55 -14.34 5.04
N ARG A 583 -9.50 -13.01 4.92
CA ARG A 583 -9.41 -12.33 3.60
C ARG A 583 -8.13 -12.67 2.83
N HIS A 584 -7.02 -12.88 3.54
CA HIS A 584 -5.69 -13.07 2.98
C HIS A 584 -5.20 -14.53 3.03
N ASP A 585 -6.09 -15.48 3.30
CA ASP A 585 -5.76 -16.89 3.38
C ASP A 585 -5.22 -17.40 2.03
N ALA A 586 -4.02 -17.98 2.06
CA ALA A 586 -3.38 -18.54 0.88
C ALA A 586 -4.21 -19.65 0.22
N GLN A 587 -4.96 -20.44 0.98
CA GLN A 587 -5.84 -21.48 0.45
C GLN A 587 -6.98 -20.88 -0.38
N ARG A 588 -7.63 -19.83 0.14
CA ARG A 588 -8.70 -19.13 -0.58
C ARG A 588 -8.20 -18.47 -1.86
N ILE A 589 -6.95 -18.00 -1.86
CA ILE A 589 -6.31 -17.43 -3.05
C ILE A 589 -6.13 -18.51 -4.11
N VAL A 590 -5.66 -19.71 -3.74
CA VAL A 590 -5.57 -20.85 -4.67
C VAL A 590 -6.95 -21.28 -5.17
N GLU A 591 -7.95 -21.36 -4.29
CA GLU A 591 -9.33 -21.65 -4.66
C GLU A 591 -9.88 -20.60 -5.65
N GLN A 592 -9.57 -19.32 -5.45
CA GLN A 592 -9.95 -18.25 -6.38
C GLN A 592 -9.24 -18.37 -7.73
N LEU A 593 -7.95 -18.74 -7.74
CA LEU A 593 -7.21 -19.04 -8.98
C LEU A 593 -7.86 -20.19 -9.75
N ALA A 594 -8.28 -21.24 -9.05
CA ALA A 594 -8.95 -22.40 -9.64
C ALA A 594 -10.37 -22.08 -10.15
N ALA A 595 -11.20 -21.50 -9.28
CA ALA A 595 -12.63 -21.29 -9.49
C ALA A 595 -12.98 -20.16 -10.46
N GLY A 596 -12.06 -19.22 -10.71
CA GLY A 596 -12.32 -18.06 -11.57
C GLY A 596 -12.97 -18.44 -12.90
N ALA A 597 -13.89 -17.62 -13.39
CA ALA A 597 -14.34 -17.73 -14.78
C ALA A 597 -13.21 -17.24 -15.71
N ALA A 598 -13.10 -17.84 -16.89
CA ALA A 598 -12.29 -17.31 -17.99
C ALA A 598 -12.73 -15.85 -18.31
N ILE A 599 -11.78 -14.97 -18.66
CA ILE A 599 -12.10 -13.58 -19.06
C ILE A 599 -13.16 -13.61 -20.16
N GLN A 600 -14.31 -12.98 -19.90
CA GLN A 600 -15.23 -12.61 -20.96
C GLN A 600 -14.69 -11.33 -21.61
N HIS A 601 -14.45 -11.37 -22.92
CA HIS A 601 -14.20 -10.15 -23.67
C HIS A 601 -15.42 -9.25 -23.49
N ARG A 602 -15.27 -8.12 -22.79
CA ARG A 602 -16.34 -7.12 -22.74
C ARG A 602 -16.51 -6.58 -24.16
N ALA A 603 -17.70 -6.73 -24.72
CA ALA A 603 -18.03 -6.14 -26.00
C ALA A 603 -17.72 -4.64 -25.93
N VAL A 604 -16.94 -4.14 -26.89
CA VAL A 604 -16.64 -2.72 -27.01
C VAL A 604 -17.97 -2.02 -27.30
N ALA A 605 -18.46 -1.20 -26.37
CA ALA A 605 -19.58 -0.30 -26.59
C ALA A 605 -19.14 0.93 -27.38
#